data_AF-A0A2N5JC48-F1
#
_entry.id   AF-A0A2N5JC48-F1
#
_cell.length_a   1.000
_cell.length_b   1.000
_cell.length_c   1.000
_cell.angle_alpha   90.00
_cell.angle_beta   90.00
_cell.angle_gamma   90.00
#
_symmetry.space_group_name_H-M   'P 1'
#
loop_
_entity.id
_entity.type
_entity.pdbx_description
1 polymer ?
#
loop_
_entity_poly.entity_id
_entity_poly.type
_entity_poly.pdbx_seq_one_letter_code
_entity_poly.pdbx_strand_id
1 'polypeptide(L)'
;MATAASKITPDWITLFFRGILCNILVCLAVRIGFSARSVGDKVLGILLPIAGFVAMGFEHCVANMFFLPVGLLSKLLGFGADATGASAVTVQGILYNLSAATLGNIVGGAVFVALAYWFVNAKRSQN
;
A
#
# COMPACT_ATOMS: atom_id res chain seq x y z
N MET A 1 8.41 -10.76 12.10
CA MET A 1 9.19 -11.46 11.05
C MET A 1 8.33 -11.99 9.91
N ALA A 2 7.33 -12.82 10.19
CA ALA A 2 6.45 -13.39 9.14
C ALA A 2 5.86 -12.34 8.18
N THR A 3 5.42 -11.19 8.69
CA THR A 3 4.87 -10.09 7.88
C THR A 3 5.90 -9.42 6.96
N ALA A 4 7.15 -9.31 7.38
CA ALA A 4 8.20 -8.72 6.55
C ALA A 4 8.66 -9.72 5.47
N ALA A 5 8.77 -11.00 5.82
CA ALA A 5 9.07 -12.06 4.88
C ALA A 5 7.98 -12.18 3.79
N SER A 6 6.70 -12.20 4.17
CA SER A 6 5.57 -12.33 3.22
C SER A 6 5.43 -11.17 2.23
N LYS A 7 6.07 -10.03 2.51
CA LYS A 7 6.11 -8.86 1.62
C LYS A 7 7.21 -8.94 0.57
N ILE A 8 8.29 -9.68 0.84
CA ILE A 8 9.44 -9.77 -0.08
C ILE A 8 9.38 -11.05 -0.92
N THR A 9 8.68 -12.09 -0.46
CA THR A 9 8.57 -13.37 -1.17
C THR A 9 7.83 -13.34 -2.51
N PRO A 10 6.81 -12.50 -2.77
CA PRO A 10 6.10 -12.52 -4.06
C PRO A 10 6.95 -11.97 -5.20
N ASP A 11 6.61 -12.36 -6.43
CA ASP A 11 7.25 -11.83 -7.63
C ASP A 11 6.97 -10.33 -7.83
N TRP A 12 7.85 -9.66 -8.58
CA TRP A 12 7.82 -8.22 -8.75
C TRP A 12 6.50 -7.74 -9.36
N ILE A 13 5.98 -8.48 -10.34
CA ILE A 13 4.77 -8.14 -11.07
C ILE A 13 3.56 -8.25 -10.14
N THR A 14 3.50 -9.29 -9.33
CA THR A 14 2.48 -9.46 -8.28
C THR A 14 2.54 -8.31 -7.28
N LEU A 15 3.73 -7.92 -6.80
CA LEU A 15 3.88 -6.77 -5.89
C LEU A 15 3.42 -5.47 -6.53
N PHE A 16 3.71 -5.27 -7.81
CA PHE A 16 3.29 -4.12 -8.59
C PHE A 16 1.75 -4.02 -8.70
N PHE A 17 1.07 -5.10 -9.08
CA PHE A 17 -0.40 -5.11 -9.17
C PHE A 17 -1.07 -4.98 -7.79
N ARG A 18 -0.51 -5.62 -6.75
CA ARG A 18 -0.95 -5.39 -5.37
C ARG A 18 -0.78 -3.94 -4.96
N GLY A 19 0.26 -3.26 -5.43
CA GLY A 19 0.47 -1.83 -5.26
C GLY A 19 -0.59 -0.97 -5.96
N ILE A 20 -0.97 -1.30 -7.19
CA ILE A 20 -2.04 -0.60 -7.91
C ILE A 20 -3.34 -0.65 -7.12
N LEU A 21 -3.78 -1.85 -6.76
CA LEU A 21 -5.04 -2.07 -6.04
C LEU A 21 -5.01 -1.42 -4.65
N CYS A 22 -3.86 -1.44 -3.98
CA CYS A 22 -3.67 -0.73 -2.72
C CYS A 22 -4.04 0.75 -2.85
N ASN A 23 -3.40 1.44 -3.80
CA ASN A 23 -3.52 2.90 -3.84
C ASN A 23 -4.87 3.36 -4.42
N ILE A 24 -5.56 2.53 -5.19
CA ILE A 24 -6.97 2.79 -5.55
C ILE A 24 -7.83 2.90 -4.28
N LEU A 25 -7.68 1.95 -3.34
CA LEU A 25 -8.43 1.98 -2.08
C LEU A 25 -7.99 3.12 -1.15
N VAL A 26 -6.69 3.43 -1.10
CA VAL A 26 -6.18 4.57 -0.33
C VAL A 26 -6.74 5.89 -0.86
N CYS A 27 -6.70 6.11 -2.17
CA CYS A 27 -7.27 7.32 -2.75
C CYS A 27 -8.80 7.40 -2.57
N LEU A 28 -9.50 6.26 -2.62
CA LEU A 28 -10.93 6.19 -2.29
C LEU A 28 -11.17 6.61 -0.83
N ALA A 29 -10.38 6.10 0.12
CA ALA A 29 -10.45 6.48 1.53
C ALA A 29 -10.26 7.99 1.70
N VAL A 30 -9.25 8.56 1.03
CA VAL A 30 -8.99 10.02 1.04
C VAL A 30 -10.19 10.79 0.49
N ARG A 31 -10.82 10.34 -0.60
CA ARG A 31 -12.01 10.99 -1.16
C ARG A 31 -13.21 10.93 -0.22
N ILE A 32 -13.44 9.79 0.44
CA ILE A 32 -14.50 9.64 1.44
C ILE A 32 -14.24 10.62 2.59
N GLY A 33 -13.00 10.71 3.07
CA GLY A 33 -12.58 11.66 4.10
C GLY A 33 -12.84 13.12 3.72
N PHE A 34 -12.63 13.51 2.46
CA PHE A 34 -12.96 14.85 1.96
C PHE A 34 -14.45 15.11 1.79
N SER A 35 -15.27 14.06 1.61
CA SER A 35 -16.72 14.17 1.38
C SER A 35 -17.53 14.11 2.68
N ALA A 36 -16.91 13.66 3.77
CA ALA A 36 -17.49 13.53 5.09
C ALA A 36 -17.71 14.88 5.80
N ARG A 37 -18.83 15.00 6.54
CA ARG A 37 -19.26 16.26 7.18
C ARG A 37 -18.91 16.37 8.66
N SER A 38 -18.74 15.23 9.34
CA SER A 38 -18.29 15.17 10.74
C SER A 38 -16.99 14.38 10.89
N VAL A 39 -16.34 14.49 12.05
CA VAL A 39 -15.17 13.67 12.39
C VAL A 39 -15.55 12.18 12.48
N GLY A 40 -16.73 11.87 13.01
CA GLY A 40 -17.23 10.49 13.08
C GLY A 40 -17.37 9.85 11.69
N ASP A 41 -17.97 10.58 10.74
CA ASP A 41 -18.11 10.11 9.35
C ASP A 41 -16.76 9.86 8.69
N LYS A 42 -15.75 10.72 8.97
CA LYS A 42 -14.39 10.53 8.46
C LYS A 42 -13.79 9.24 8.99
N VAL A 43 -13.84 9.03 10.31
CA VAL A 43 -13.25 7.84 10.95
C VAL A 43 -13.92 6.56 10.45
N LEU A 44 -15.25 6.52 10.44
CA LEU A 44 -15.99 5.33 9.99
C LEU A 44 -15.84 5.10 8.47
N GLY A 45 -15.83 6.18 7.69
CA GLY A 45 -15.74 6.12 6.23
C GLY A 45 -14.39 5.64 5.71
N ILE A 46 -13.27 6.02 6.34
CA ILE A 46 -11.94 5.54 5.93
C ILE A 46 -11.61 4.13 6.43
N LEU A 47 -12.30 3.66 7.47
CA LEU A 47 -11.98 2.39 8.13
C LEU A 47 -12.13 1.20 7.18
N LEU A 48 -13.23 1.13 6.43
CA LEU A 48 -13.50 0.03 5.51
C LEU A 48 -12.47 -0.09 4.37
N PRO A 49 -12.17 0.97 3.59
CA PRO A 49 -11.18 0.86 2.50
C PRO A 49 -9.77 0.57 3.03
N ILE A 50 -9.39 1.11 4.20
CA ILE A 50 -8.09 0.83 4.82
C ILE A 50 -8.02 -0.63 5.29
N ALA A 51 -9.02 -1.09 6.03
CA ALA A 51 -9.09 -2.48 6.48
C ALA A 51 -9.12 -3.45 5.29
N GLY A 52 -9.82 -3.09 4.20
CA GLY A 52 -9.90 -3.89 2.99
C GLY A 52 -8.54 -4.15 2.35
N PHE A 53 -7.74 -3.11 2.09
CA PHE A 53 -6.43 -3.31 1.46
C PHE A 53 -5.47 -4.09 2.37
N VAL A 54 -5.55 -3.89 3.70
CA VAL A 54 -4.73 -4.63 4.67
C VAL A 54 -5.14 -6.10 4.71
N ALA A 55 -6.45 -6.39 4.77
CA ALA A 55 -6.97 -7.77 4.82
C ALA A 55 -6.67 -8.55 3.54
N MET A 56 -6.71 -7.89 2.37
CA MET A 56 -6.31 -8.48 1.09
C MET A 56 -4.78 -8.58 0.92
N GLY A 57 -4.01 -8.02 1.86
CA GLY A 57 -2.55 -8.02 1.82
C GLY A 57 -1.97 -7.16 0.69
N PHE A 58 -2.65 -6.10 0.27
CA PHE A 58 -2.11 -5.21 -0.75
C PHE A 58 -0.88 -4.43 -0.25
N GLU A 59 -0.08 -3.93 -1.19
CA GLU A 59 1.22 -3.34 -0.89
C GLU A 59 1.16 -1.82 -0.92
N HIS A 60 1.33 -1.19 0.26
CA HIS A 60 1.43 0.25 0.39
C HIS A 60 2.89 0.64 0.65
N CYS A 61 3.50 1.41 -0.25
CA CYS A 61 4.93 1.74 -0.18
C CYS A 61 5.30 2.41 1.15
N VAL A 62 4.48 3.33 1.65
CA VAL A 62 4.73 4.04 2.93
C VAL A 62 4.58 3.10 4.13
N ALA A 63 3.61 2.18 4.12
CA ALA A 63 3.50 1.19 5.19
C ALA A 63 4.70 0.23 5.18
N ASN A 64 5.20 -0.11 3.98
CA ASN A 64 6.36 -0.99 3.82
C ASN A 64 7.67 -0.32 4.27
N MET A 65 7.78 1.01 4.16
CA MET A 65 8.89 1.78 4.75
C MET A 65 8.94 1.66 6.28
N PHE A 66 7.86 1.26 6.94
CA PHE A 66 7.85 0.93 8.37
C PHE A 66 8.08 -0.56 8.61
N PHE A 67 7.24 -1.43 8.03
CA PHE A 67 7.26 -2.87 8.34
C PHE A 67 8.57 -3.56 7.94
N LEU A 68 9.17 -3.17 6.81
CA LEU A 68 10.36 -3.84 6.29
C LEU A 68 11.64 -3.47 7.07
N PRO A 69 11.93 -2.18 7.37
CA PRO A 69 13.07 -1.84 8.23
C PRO A 69 12.95 -2.35 9.65
N VAL A 70 11.74 -2.36 10.24
CA VAL A 70 11.51 -2.97 11.56
C VAL A 70 11.81 -4.48 11.50
N GLY A 71 11.37 -5.17 10.45
CA GLY A 71 11.68 -6.58 10.23
C GLY A 71 13.19 -6.85 10.12
N LEU A 72 13.92 -6.01 9.39
CA LEU A 72 15.38 -6.11 9.29
C LEU A 72 16.08 -5.82 10.61
N LEU A 73 15.64 -4.79 11.36
CA LEU A 73 16.20 -4.48 12.67
C LEU A 73 15.99 -5.62 13.66
N SER A 74 14.78 -6.19 13.72
CA SER A 74 14.51 -7.38 14.54
C SER A 74 15.46 -8.53 14.19
N LYS A 75 15.79 -8.72 12.91
CA LYS A 75 16.70 -9.76 12.42
C LYS A 75 18.10 -9.57 12.99
N LEU A 76 18.60 -8.34 12.89
CA LEU A 76 19.95 -7.97 13.32
C LEU A 76 20.12 -8.07 14.84
N LEU A 77 19.04 -7.86 15.59
CA LEU A 77 19.01 -8.01 17.04
C LEU A 77 18.81 -9.47 17.50
N GLY A 78 18.75 -10.44 16.57
CA GLY A 78 18.57 -11.86 16.87
C GLY A 78 17.12 -12.29 17.14
N PHE A 79 16.15 -11.38 17.04
CA PHE A 79 14.74 -11.69 17.25
C PHE A 79 14.11 -12.27 15.97
N GLY A 80 13.82 -13.57 16.00
CA GLY A 80 13.19 -14.27 14.87
C GLY A 80 14.12 -14.43 13.67
N ALA A 81 15.44 -14.50 13.90
CA ALA A 81 16.43 -14.79 12.86
C ALA A 81 16.21 -16.16 12.20
N ASP A 82 15.66 -17.12 12.96
CA ASP A 82 15.31 -18.47 12.46
C ASP A 82 13.89 -18.55 11.87
N ALA A 83 13.17 -17.42 11.82
CA ALA A 83 11.83 -17.41 11.25
C ALA A 83 11.88 -17.72 9.75
N THR A 84 10.91 -18.49 9.27
CA THR A 84 10.79 -18.84 7.85
C THR A 84 10.79 -17.58 6.98
N GLY A 85 11.71 -17.51 6.02
CA GLY A 85 11.87 -16.35 5.14
C GLY A 85 12.67 -15.17 5.71
N ALA A 86 13.22 -15.28 6.92
CA ALA A 86 14.11 -14.25 7.48
C ALA A 86 15.37 -14.01 6.62
N SER A 87 15.83 -15.03 5.88
CA SER A 87 16.93 -14.90 4.92
C SER A 87 16.63 -13.90 3.80
N ALA A 88 15.37 -13.80 3.34
CA ALA A 88 14.94 -12.88 2.29
C ALA A 88 14.82 -11.42 2.78
N VAL A 89 14.70 -11.20 4.10
CA VAL A 89 14.67 -9.86 4.71
C VAL A 89 16.10 -9.30 4.73
N THR A 90 16.49 -8.70 3.61
CA THR A 90 17.76 -8.00 3.37
C THR A 90 17.48 -6.62 2.80
N VAL A 91 18.46 -5.71 2.84
CA VAL A 91 18.34 -4.38 2.23
C VAL A 91 17.92 -4.48 0.75
N GLN A 92 18.47 -5.45 0.02
CA GLN A 92 18.08 -5.71 -1.38
C GLN A 92 16.61 -6.13 -1.50
N GLY A 93 16.12 -7.02 -0.63
CA GLY A 93 14.72 -7.43 -0.61
C GLY A 93 13.76 -6.27 -0.29
N ILE A 94 14.19 -5.37 0.60
CA ILE A 94 13.43 -4.15 0.90
C ILE A 94 13.33 -3.25 -0.33
N LEU A 95 14.45 -2.98 -1.01
CA LEU A 95 14.47 -2.16 -2.21
C LEU A 95 13.66 -2.78 -3.36
N TYR A 96 13.71 -4.11 -3.50
CA TYR A 96 12.92 -4.85 -4.47
C TYR A 96 11.41 -4.64 -4.24
N ASN A 97 10.92 -4.86 -3.01
CA ASN A 97 9.52 -4.61 -2.69
C ASN A 97 9.13 -3.14 -2.86
N LEU A 98 9.96 -2.21 -2.36
CA LEU A 98 9.67 -0.78 -2.45
C LEU A 98 9.59 -0.30 -3.90
N SER A 99 10.45 -0.81 -4.79
CA SER A 99 10.41 -0.46 -6.21
C SER A 99 9.07 -0.83 -6.86
N ALA A 100 8.60 -2.07 -6.66
CA ALA A 100 7.34 -2.55 -7.19
C ALA A 100 6.14 -1.83 -6.57
N ALA A 101 6.11 -1.73 -5.23
CA ALA A 101 5.01 -1.10 -4.50
C ALA A 101 4.88 0.39 -4.82
N THR A 102 6.01 1.12 -4.94
CA THR A 102 5.98 2.56 -5.26
C THR A 102 5.46 2.80 -6.67
N LEU A 103 5.97 2.06 -7.67
CA LEU A 103 5.48 2.18 -9.05
C LEU A 103 4.01 1.79 -9.15
N GLY A 104 3.61 0.69 -8.49
CA GLY A 104 2.22 0.25 -8.44
C GLY A 104 1.32 1.30 -7.81
N ASN A 105 1.72 1.87 -6.66
CA ASN A 105 0.95 2.92 -6.00
C ASN A 105 0.82 4.17 -6.88
N ILE A 106 1.89 4.63 -7.54
CA ILE A 106 1.84 5.77 -8.46
C ILE A 106 0.82 5.50 -9.58
N VAL A 107 0.86 4.33 -10.21
CA VAL A 107 -0.09 3.95 -11.26
C VAL A 107 -1.53 3.90 -10.72
N GLY A 108 -1.75 3.29 -9.56
CA GLY A 108 -3.07 3.23 -8.92
C GLY A 108 -3.67 4.62 -8.65
N GLY A 109 -2.86 5.55 -8.14
CA GLY A 109 -3.33 6.90 -7.82
C GLY A 109 -3.47 7.81 -9.05
N ALA A 110 -2.41 7.91 -9.85
CA ALA A 110 -2.33 8.86 -10.96
C ALA A 110 -3.12 8.41 -12.18
N VAL A 111 -3.03 7.12 -12.56
CA VAL A 111 -3.67 6.62 -13.78
C VAL A 111 -5.11 6.23 -13.49
N PHE A 112 -5.35 5.37 -12.49
CA PHE A 112 -6.71 4.87 -12.28
C PHE A 112 -7.62 5.90 -11.60
N VAL A 113 -7.17 6.49 -10.49
CA VAL A 113 -8.05 7.36 -9.70
C VAL A 113 -8.11 8.77 -10.29
N ALA A 114 -6.96 9.43 -10.48
CA ALA A 114 -6.96 10.82 -10.94
C ALA A 114 -7.52 10.98 -12.35
N LEU A 115 -7.19 10.10 -13.31
CA LEU A 115 -7.80 10.16 -14.65
C LEU A 115 -9.30 9.88 -14.61
N ALA A 116 -9.77 8.90 -13.81
CA ALA A 116 -11.20 8.63 -13.70
C ALA A 116 -11.97 9.87 -13.18
N TYR A 117 -11.44 10.53 -12.15
CA TYR A 117 -12.03 11.77 -11.66
C TYR A 117 -11.93 12.91 -12.67
N TRP A 118 -10.85 13.00 -13.44
CA TRP A 118 -10.72 13.98 -14.50
C TRP A 118 -11.78 13.76 -15.59
N PHE A 119 -11.97 12.54 -16.09
CA PHE A 119 -12.98 12.25 -17.11
C PHE A 119 -14.41 12.56 -16.64
N VAL A 120 -14.73 12.26 -15.38
CA VAL A 120 -16.07 12.54 -14.82
C VAL A 120 -16.29 14.05 -14.64
N ASN A 121 -15.28 14.79 -14.19
CA ASN A 121 -15.42 16.23 -13.92
C ASN A 121 -15.13 17.12 -15.13
N ALA A 122 -14.41 16.64 -16.15
CA ALA A 122 -14.07 17.40 -17.35
C ALA A 122 -15.32 17.92 -18.09
N LYS A 123 -16.41 17.13 -18.11
CA LYS A 123 -17.70 17.54 -18.70
C LYS A 123 -18.44 18.60 -17.88
N ARG A 124 -18.13 18.72 -16.58
CA ARG A 124 -18.80 19.64 -15.66
C ARG A 124 -18.19 21.04 -15.67
N SER A 125 -16.97 21.19 -16.21
CA SER A 125 -16.27 22.47 -16.35
C SER A 125 -16.63 23.22 -17.65
N GLN A 126 -17.38 22.60 -18.57
CA GLN A 126 -17.75 23.20 -19.87
C GLN A 126 -19.19 23.74 -19.92
N ASN A 127 -19.94 23.63 -18.82
CA ASN A 127 -21.27 24.22 -18.63
C ASN A 127 -21.20 25.29 -17.53
#